data_AF-A0A9W9ZC28-F1
#
_entry.id   AF-A0A9W9ZC28-F1
#
_cell.length_a   1.000
_cell.length_b   1.000
_cell.length_c   1.000
_cell.angle_alpha   90.00
_cell.angle_beta   90.00
_cell.angle_gamma   90.00
#
_symmetry.space_group_name_H-M   'P 1'
#
loop_
_entity.id
_entity.type
_entity.pdbx_description
1 polymer ?
#
loop_
_entity_poly.entity_id
_entity_poly.type
_entity_poly.pdbx_seq_one_letter_code
_entity_poly.pdbx_strand_id
1 'polypeptide(L)'
;MKQDDRPLIVQFCSEDPDTLVEAVNGLEDLCDAVDISSNYNSSSSNVLPVDDQHDKWNSWLDCIQRVHQECKTPVVCKLPFNQQAIDDTIRKGRSLQEVGCELLLLHKQRPEKINYIITKEDWDSVKVIRESVSLPLILDVGSSSLWDIDKCIEYTGVHGVAVSESLKHNPAVFCKKQPPVVDVVNQYLELCERHPTSIANIKQHLIGFCGFYLSRFHNRRATIEEAENLEDIRLLVGELSKEMSLLSGKEMKSLVRLKQKKELFKQNREKKREEKESTKESEIVKDENHIPKILLKKIRKERVENAMKNGGQRVAIDFTVSDDMCNKEVTKLAAQVRQLYGSNLRSVLPVHLHLTGLETGGKVYRECVRQSLHFSKLMASLSEESYLTLFNADDVVYLTPDSPNELDKLNKDKVYIIGGLVDHALRKDKTRSRADAKGVSTARLPIYKYMERTREPGNRSFSSVLAVNQVFDILLKLHETHDWRCALETSVPSRKGLVLKQP
;
A
#
# COMPACT_ATOMS: atom_id res chain seq x y z
N MET A 1 -33.97 -7.22 -17.67
CA MET A 1 -33.19 -6.24 -16.85
C MET A 1 -34.15 -5.59 -15.86
N LYS A 2 -33.69 -5.14 -14.68
CA LYS A 2 -34.60 -4.59 -13.66
C LYS A 2 -34.82 -3.09 -13.87
N GLN A 3 -36.01 -2.59 -13.55
CA GLN A 3 -36.34 -1.16 -13.67
C GLN A 3 -35.40 -0.28 -12.84
N ASP A 4 -34.94 -0.79 -11.69
CA ASP A 4 -34.04 -0.08 -10.77
C ASP A 4 -32.62 0.14 -11.33
N ASP A 5 -32.23 -0.58 -12.39
CA ASP A 5 -30.90 -0.45 -13.02
C ASP A 5 -30.87 0.70 -14.05
N ARG A 6 -32.01 1.33 -14.35
CA ARG A 6 -32.09 2.41 -15.34
C ARG A 6 -31.64 3.76 -14.77
N PRO A 7 -30.90 4.59 -15.54
CA PRO A 7 -30.55 4.39 -16.94
C PRO A 7 -29.45 3.34 -17.14
N LEU A 8 -29.65 2.43 -18.10
CA LEU A 8 -28.79 1.27 -18.37
C LEU A 8 -28.27 1.29 -19.81
N ILE A 9 -26.95 1.19 -19.97
CA ILE A 9 -26.28 1.02 -21.27
C ILE A 9 -25.74 -0.41 -21.36
N VAL A 10 -26.11 -1.14 -22.41
CA VAL A 10 -25.67 -2.53 -22.60
C VAL A 10 -24.54 -2.59 -23.63
N GLN A 11 -23.42 -3.20 -23.25
CA GLN A 11 -22.25 -3.29 -24.11
C GLN A 11 -22.27 -4.58 -24.94
N PHE A 12 -22.10 -4.44 -26.26
CA PHE A 12 -21.99 -5.52 -27.23
C PHE A 12 -20.61 -5.55 -27.88
N CYS A 13 -20.25 -6.75 -28.36
CA CYS A 13 -19.04 -7.01 -29.13
C CYS A 13 -19.40 -8.01 -30.23
N SER A 14 -19.47 -7.56 -31.48
CA SER A 14 -19.78 -8.37 -32.67
C SER A 14 -19.07 -7.77 -33.88
N GLU A 15 -18.70 -8.62 -34.82
CA GLU A 15 -18.23 -8.23 -36.17
C GLU A 15 -19.29 -8.52 -37.24
N ASP A 16 -20.41 -9.16 -36.85
CA ASP A 16 -21.54 -9.47 -37.71
C ASP A 16 -22.71 -8.52 -37.43
N PRO A 17 -23.10 -7.66 -38.40
CA PRO A 17 -24.19 -6.71 -38.24
C PRO A 17 -25.55 -7.39 -38.00
N ASP A 18 -25.82 -8.52 -38.65
CA ASP A 18 -27.15 -9.16 -38.57
C ASP A 18 -27.40 -9.75 -37.17
N THR A 19 -26.44 -10.49 -36.64
CA THR A 19 -26.48 -10.98 -35.24
C THR A 19 -26.60 -9.81 -34.26
N LEU A 20 -25.91 -8.69 -34.51
CA LEU A 20 -25.95 -7.54 -33.62
C LEU A 20 -27.32 -6.85 -33.62
N VAL A 21 -27.92 -6.65 -34.79
CA VAL A 21 -29.26 -6.07 -34.94
C VAL A 21 -30.30 -6.95 -34.24
N GLU A 22 -30.24 -8.27 -34.43
CA GLU A 22 -31.13 -9.22 -33.74
C GLU A 22 -30.98 -9.10 -32.21
N ALA A 23 -29.75 -9.07 -31.71
CA ALA A 23 -29.47 -8.95 -30.29
C ALA A 23 -29.92 -7.62 -29.68
N VAL A 24 -29.72 -6.50 -30.39
CA VAL A 24 -30.14 -5.16 -29.95
C VAL A 24 -31.67 -5.05 -29.94
N ASN A 25 -32.37 -5.56 -30.96
CA ASN A 25 -33.83 -5.60 -30.98
C ASN A 25 -34.40 -6.45 -29.84
N GLY A 26 -33.72 -7.55 -29.48
CA GLY A 26 -34.09 -8.35 -28.30
C GLY A 26 -33.99 -7.62 -26.96
N LEU A 27 -33.30 -6.47 -26.91
CA LEU A 27 -33.18 -5.59 -25.74
C LEU A 27 -34.00 -4.31 -25.84
N GLU A 28 -34.87 -4.18 -26.85
CA GLU A 28 -35.80 -3.06 -26.95
C GLU A 28 -36.60 -2.93 -25.64
N ASP A 29 -36.73 -1.69 -25.15
CA ASP A 29 -37.34 -1.34 -23.86
C ASP A 29 -36.65 -1.88 -22.59
N LEU A 30 -35.59 -2.70 -22.70
CA LEU A 30 -34.85 -3.23 -21.55
C LEU A 30 -33.62 -2.40 -21.17
N CYS A 31 -33.16 -1.54 -22.07
CA CYS A 31 -32.04 -0.61 -21.86
C CYS A 31 -32.34 0.78 -22.44
N ASP A 32 -31.48 1.75 -22.14
CA ASP A 32 -31.60 3.14 -22.56
C ASP A 32 -30.66 3.48 -23.73
N ALA A 33 -29.60 2.69 -23.91
CA ALA A 33 -28.68 2.76 -25.04
C ALA A 33 -27.86 1.46 -25.16
N VAL A 34 -27.18 1.28 -26.29
CA VAL A 34 -26.22 0.19 -26.52
C VAL A 34 -24.83 0.73 -26.82
N ASP A 35 -23.80 0.17 -26.18
CA ASP A 35 -22.39 0.45 -26.48
C ASP A 35 -21.85 -0.62 -27.43
N ILE A 36 -21.57 -0.27 -28.68
CA ILE A 36 -20.98 -1.19 -29.65
C ILE A 36 -19.46 -1.04 -29.59
N SER A 37 -18.80 -2.00 -28.95
CA SER A 37 -17.33 -1.98 -28.79
C SER A 37 -16.60 -2.67 -29.95
N SER A 38 -15.46 -2.10 -30.35
CA SER A 38 -14.60 -2.71 -31.38
C SER A 38 -13.72 -3.82 -30.81
N ASN A 39 -13.69 -4.97 -31.51
CA ASN A 39 -12.77 -6.10 -31.23
C ASN A 39 -11.29 -5.79 -31.49
N TYR A 40 -10.94 -4.63 -32.06
CA TYR A 40 -9.55 -4.29 -32.35
C TYR A 40 -8.66 -4.18 -31.09
N ASN A 41 -9.25 -4.03 -29.89
CA ASN A 41 -8.51 -3.85 -28.63
C ASN A 41 -8.56 -5.05 -27.66
N SER A 42 -9.11 -6.21 -28.06
CA SER A 42 -9.11 -7.41 -27.21
C SER A 42 -7.75 -8.11 -27.27
N SER A 43 -6.80 -7.62 -26.45
CA SER A 43 -5.72 -8.36 -25.76
C SER A 43 -5.22 -9.67 -26.40
N SER A 44 -4.96 -9.67 -27.70
CA SER A 44 -4.28 -10.73 -28.42
C SER A 44 -2.99 -10.09 -28.90
N SER A 45 -1.87 -10.54 -28.36
CA SER A 45 -0.53 -9.98 -28.41
C SER A 45 0.14 -9.95 -29.80
N ASN A 46 -0.65 -9.82 -30.87
CA ASN A 46 -0.17 -9.64 -32.24
C ASN A 46 -0.75 -8.33 -32.78
N VAL A 47 0.11 -7.35 -33.03
CA VAL A 47 -0.23 -6.22 -33.90
C VAL A 47 -0.65 -6.83 -35.25
N LEU A 48 -1.94 -6.77 -35.54
CA LEU A 48 -2.47 -7.28 -36.80
C LEU A 48 -1.86 -6.47 -37.96
N PRO A 49 -1.59 -7.08 -39.12
CA PRO A 49 -1.24 -6.37 -40.35
C PRO A 49 -2.17 -5.18 -40.61
N VAL A 50 -1.65 -4.10 -41.23
CA VAL A 50 -2.38 -2.84 -41.42
C VAL A 50 -3.72 -3.04 -42.15
N ASP A 51 -3.75 -3.95 -43.13
CA ASP A 51 -4.95 -4.28 -43.91
C ASP A 51 -6.05 -4.89 -43.02
N ASP A 52 -5.70 -5.83 -42.13
CA ASP A 52 -6.63 -6.46 -41.17
C ASP A 52 -7.24 -5.44 -40.17
N GLN A 53 -6.55 -4.33 -39.89
CA GLN A 53 -7.09 -3.27 -39.02
C GLN A 53 -8.11 -2.41 -39.74
N HIS A 54 -7.90 -2.17 -41.04
CA HIS A 54 -8.81 -1.38 -41.86
C HIS A 54 -10.12 -2.13 -42.08
N ASP A 55 -10.04 -3.43 -42.38
CA ASP A 55 -11.23 -4.28 -42.57
C ASP A 55 -12.06 -4.37 -41.28
N LYS A 56 -11.41 -4.52 -40.13
CA LYS A 56 -12.09 -4.51 -38.82
C LYS A 56 -12.71 -3.17 -38.47
N TRP A 57 -12.07 -2.06 -38.85
CA TRP A 57 -12.64 -0.73 -38.66
C TRP A 57 -13.92 -0.55 -39.49
N ASN A 58 -13.89 -0.94 -40.77
CA ASN A 58 -15.05 -0.84 -41.64
C ASN A 58 -16.19 -1.76 -41.19
N SER A 59 -15.89 -3.01 -40.81
CA SER A 59 -16.89 -3.94 -40.22
C SER A 59 -17.56 -3.36 -38.96
N TRP A 60 -16.80 -2.67 -38.10
CA TRP A 60 -17.35 -2.00 -36.93
C TRP A 60 -18.28 -0.84 -37.31
N LEU A 61 -17.89 -0.03 -38.30
CA LEU A 61 -18.73 1.05 -38.84
C LEU A 61 -20.04 0.51 -39.44
N ASP A 62 -19.97 -0.59 -40.19
CA ASP A 62 -21.13 -1.26 -40.80
C ASP A 62 -22.09 -1.77 -39.72
N CYS A 63 -21.56 -2.37 -38.65
CA CYS A 63 -22.35 -2.80 -37.49
C CYS A 63 -23.10 -1.62 -36.85
N ILE A 64 -22.41 -0.51 -36.60
CA ILE A 64 -23.03 0.70 -36.01
C ILE A 64 -24.11 1.26 -36.94
N GLN A 65 -23.81 1.35 -38.24
CA GLN A 65 -24.74 1.87 -39.24
C GLN A 65 -26.03 1.04 -39.32
N ARG A 66 -25.90 -0.29 -39.34
CA ARG A 66 -27.06 -1.20 -39.38
C ARG A 66 -27.90 -1.08 -38.12
N VAL A 67 -27.28 -1.11 -36.94
CA VAL A 67 -28.01 -0.92 -35.67
C VAL A 67 -28.72 0.44 -35.63
N HIS A 68 -28.06 1.52 -36.05
CA HIS A 68 -28.70 2.84 -36.09
C HIS A 68 -29.89 2.92 -37.06
N GLN A 69 -29.83 2.20 -38.18
CA GLN A 69 -30.89 2.22 -39.20
C GLN A 69 -32.09 1.34 -38.85
N GLU A 70 -31.87 0.24 -38.13
CA GLU A 70 -32.90 -0.79 -37.91
C GLU A 70 -33.38 -0.93 -36.47
N CYS A 71 -32.61 -0.43 -35.50
CA CYS A 71 -32.98 -0.46 -34.09
C CYS A 71 -33.36 0.94 -33.61
N LYS A 72 -34.29 1.02 -32.65
CA LYS A 72 -34.67 2.30 -32.03
C LYS A 72 -33.73 2.74 -30.90
N THR A 73 -32.91 1.82 -30.40
CA THR A 73 -32.07 2.04 -29.23
C THR A 73 -30.85 2.90 -29.59
N PRO A 74 -30.60 4.01 -28.88
CA PRO A 74 -29.46 4.89 -29.16
C PRO A 74 -28.12 4.18 -29.10
N VAL A 75 -27.20 4.56 -30.00
CA VAL A 75 -25.87 3.94 -30.10
C VAL A 75 -24.79 4.80 -29.45
N VAL A 76 -24.08 4.20 -28.51
CA VAL A 76 -22.87 4.71 -27.87
C VAL A 76 -21.67 4.00 -28.47
N CYS A 77 -20.56 4.71 -28.69
CA CYS A 77 -19.32 4.08 -29.13
C CYS A 77 -18.17 4.41 -28.19
N LYS A 78 -17.48 3.36 -27.75
CA LYS A 78 -16.25 3.47 -26.98
C LYS A 78 -15.04 3.64 -27.91
N LEU A 79 -14.46 4.84 -27.93
CA LEU A 79 -13.35 5.23 -28.80
C LEU A 79 -12.01 5.28 -28.03
N PRO A 80 -10.99 4.54 -28.48
CA PRO A 80 -9.64 4.65 -27.93
C PRO A 80 -8.99 5.99 -28.28
N PHE A 81 -8.39 6.61 -27.27
CA PHE A 81 -7.61 7.83 -27.33
C PHE A 81 -6.12 7.52 -27.22
N ASN A 82 -5.33 8.14 -28.09
CA ASN A 82 -3.88 8.19 -28.02
C ASN A 82 -3.42 9.66 -28.13
N GLN A 83 -2.69 10.13 -27.12
CA GLN A 83 -2.16 11.50 -27.06
C GLN A 83 -1.20 11.82 -28.22
N GLN A 84 -0.54 10.81 -28.80
CA GLN A 84 0.37 10.98 -29.94
C GLN A 84 -0.34 10.98 -31.30
N ALA A 85 -1.64 10.65 -31.35
CA ALA A 85 -2.41 10.50 -32.58
C ALA A 85 -3.79 11.16 -32.46
N ILE A 86 -3.81 12.45 -32.11
CA ILE A 86 -5.03 13.23 -31.89
C ILE A 86 -5.86 13.33 -33.18
N ASP A 87 -5.22 13.61 -34.32
CA ASP A 87 -5.90 13.74 -35.62
C ASP A 87 -6.61 12.46 -36.04
N ASP A 88 -6.00 11.29 -35.77
CA ASP A 88 -6.63 9.99 -36.02
C ASP A 88 -7.86 9.79 -35.12
N THR A 89 -7.76 10.18 -33.84
CA THR A 89 -8.90 10.12 -32.90
C THR A 89 -10.05 11.01 -33.37
N ILE A 90 -9.75 12.23 -33.85
CA ILE A 90 -10.76 13.16 -34.40
C ILE A 90 -11.42 12.57 -35.64
N ARG A 91 -10.61 12.06 -36.59
CA ARG A 91 -11.11 11.42 -37.81
C ARG A 91 -12.06 10.27 -37.49
N LYS A 92 -11.64 9.37 -36.59
CA LYS A 92 -12.45 8.23 -36.14
C LYS A 92 -13.75 8.67 -35.46
N GLY A 93 -13.68 9.68 -34.59
CA GLY A 93 -14.86 10.26 -33.94
C GLY A 93 -15.88 10.83 -34.96
N ARG A 94 -15.40 11.48 -36.03
CA ARG A 94 -16.27 11.98 -37.11
C ARG A 94 -16.89 10.85 -37.92
N SER A 95 -16.12 9.82 -38.27
CA SER A 95 -16.67 8.65 -38.97
C SER A 95 -17.74 7.95 -38.15
N LEU A 96 -17.57 7.82 -36.83
CA LEU A 96 -18.60 7.26 -35.95
C LEU A 96 -19.88 8.11 -35.92
N GLN A 97 -19.75 9.43 -35.95
CA GLN A 97 -20.88 10.34 -36.06
C GLN A 97 -21.65 10.14 -37.37
N GLU A 98 -20.94 9.92 -38.49
CA GLU A 98 -21.56 9.71 -39.81
C GLU A 98 -22.38 8.43 -39.90
N VAL A 99 -21.96 7.37 -39.19
CA VAL A 99 -22.68 6.08 -39.17
C VAL A 99 -23.77 5.99 -38.09
N GLY A 100 -24.02 7.07 -37.35
CA GLY A 100 -25.16 7.13 -36.42
C GLY A 100 -24.82 6.88 -34.95
N CYS A 101 -23.55 7.01 -34.54
CA CYS A 101 -23.22 7.13 -33.12
C CYS A 101 -23.80 8.43 -32.53
N GLU A 102 -24.39 8.35 -31.34
CA GLU A 102 -25.01 9.49 -30.65
C GLU A 102 -24.24 9.98 -29.43
N LEU A 103 -23.34 9.15 -28.88
CA LEU A 103 -22.48 9.52 -27.76
C LEU A 103 -21.14 8.78 -27.83
N LEU A 104 -20.06 9.51 -27.62
CA LEU A 104 -18.71 8.95 -27.61
C LEU A 104 -18.17 8.81 -26.19
N LEU A 105 -17.76 7.59 -25.83
CA LEU A 105 -16.98 7.33 -24.63
C LEU A 105 -15.49 7.26 -24.98
N LEU A 106 -14.75 8.31 -24.66
CA LEU A 106 -13.31 8.39 -24.90
C LEU A 106 -12.54 7.72 -23.76
N HIS A 107 -11.66 6.77 -24.08
CA HIS A 107 -10.84 6.05 -23.09
C HIS A 107 -9.41 5.88 -23.58
N LYS A 108 -8.43 5.74 -22.68
CA LYS A 108 -7.04 5.52 -23.09
C LYS A 108 -6.85 4.11 -23.68
N GLN A 109 -6.09 3.99 -24.77
CA GLN A 109 -5.82 2.69 -25.42
C GLN A 109 -5.08 1.73 -24.48
N ARG A 110 -5.20 0.41 -24.75
CA ARG A 110 -4.62 -0.70 -24.00
C ARG A 110 -3.29 -1.24 -24.55
N PRO A 111 -2.11 -0.61 -24.33
CA PRO A 111 -0.85 -1.29 -24.60
C PRO A 111 -0.42 -2.08 -23.36
N GLU A 112 -0.85 -3.35 -23.23
CA GLU A 112 -0.37 -4.42 -22.31
C GLU A 112 0.01 -4.09 -20.83
N LYS A 113 -0.17 -2.86 -20.35
CA LYS A 113 0.37 -2.33 -19.08
C LYS A 113 -0.58 -1.32 -18.45
N ILE A 114 -0.49 -1.22 -17.13
CA ILE A 114 -1.49 -0.65 -16.24
C ILE A 114 -1.24 0.85 -16.06
N ASN A 115 -1.96 1.69 -16.80
CA ASN A 115 -2.58 2.94 -16.33
C ASN A 115 -3.59 3.41 -17.39
N TYR A 116 -4.81 2.91 -17.21
CA TYR A 116 -5.81 2.72 -18.25
C TYR A 116 -6.73 3.90 -18.53
N ILE A 117 -6.34 5.08 -18.05
CA ILE A 117 -7.32 6.13 -17.81
C ILE A 117 -6.76 7.50 -18.12
N ILE A 118 -7.65 8.39 -18.56
CA ILE A 118 -7.29 9.73 -18.99
C ILE A 118 -6.97 10.57 -17.74
N THR A 119 -5.85 11.27 -17.80
CA THR A 119 -5.28 12.05 -16.70
C THR A 119 -5.24 13.54 -17.02
N LYS A 120 -4.85 14.37 -16.05
CA LYS A 120 -4.66 15.82 -16.25
C LYS A 120 -3.67 16.16 -17.35
N GLU A 121 -2.71 15.28 -17.63
CA GLU A 121 -1.71 15.47 -18.69
C GLU A 121 -2.32 15.30 -20.10
N ASP A 122 -3.48 14.66 -20.20
CA ASP A 122 -4.19 14.41 -21.46
C ASP A 122 -5.26 15.48 -21.76
N TRP A 123 -5.57 16.36 -20.80
CA TRP A 123 -6.74 17.26 -20.86
C TRP A 123 -6.71 18.23 -22.03
N ASP A 124 -5.55 18.77 -22.41
CA ASP A 124 -5.43 19.67 -23.56
C ASP A 124 -5.79 18.95 -24.86
N SER A 125 -5.33 17.71 -25.03
CA SER A 125 -5.67 16.87 -26.19
C SER A 125 -7.16 16.52 -26.23
N VAL A 126 -7.76 16.20 -25.07
CA VAL A 126 -9.19 15.92 -24.96
C VAL A 126 -10.01 17.14 -25.35
N LYS A 127 -9.60 18.34 -24.93
CA LYS A 127 -10.26 19.59 -25.28
C LYS A 127 -10.28 19.81 -26.80
N VAL A 128 -9.15 19.58 -27.48
CA VAL A 128 -9.07 19.66 -28.95
C VAL A 128 -10.04 18.67 -29.61
N ILE A 129 -10.13 17.44 -29.11
CA ILE A 129 -11.08 16.43 -29.63
C ILE A 129 -12.52 16.88 -29.39
N ARG A 130 -12.83 17.35 -28.18
CA ARG A 130 -14.16 17.86 -27.79
C ARG A 130 -14.61 19.03 -28.67
N GLU A 131 -13.69 19.91 -29.06
CA GLU A 131 -13.97 21.05 -29.95
C GLU A 131 -14.10 20.62 -31.43
N SER A 132 -13.54 19.47 -31.80
CA SER A 132 -13.45 18.99 -33.20
C SER A 132 -14.51 17.95 -33.59
N VAL A 133 -15.19 17.35 -32.62
CA VAL A 133 -16.24 16.33 -32.78
C VAL A 133 -17.54 16.83 -32.14
N SER A 134 -18.63 16.82 -32.90
CA SER A 134 -19.90 17.42 -32.46
C SER A 134 -20.70 16.54 -31.49
N LEU A 135 -20.37 15.26 -31.39
CA LEU A 135 -21.04 14.33 -30.49
C LEU A 135 -20.84 14.67 -29.01
N PRO A 136 -21.84 14.40 -28.15
CA PRO A 136 -21.65 14.32 -26.72
C PRO A 136 -20.48 13.41 -26.35
N LEU A 137 -19.43 14.01 -25.78
CA LEU A 137 -18.24 13.29 -25.32
C LEU A 137 -18.32 12.99 -23.81
N ILE A 138 -18.18 11.72 -23.43
CA ILE A 138 -17.91 11.25 -22.07
C ILE A 138 -16.45 10.79 -21.97
N LEU A 139 -15.79 11.11 -20.85
CA LEU A 139 -14.40 10.76 -20.61
C LEU A 139 -14.24 9.65 -19.57
N ASP A 140 -13.57 8.55 -19.87
CA ASP A 140 -13.20 7.54 -18.86
C ASP A 140 -12.05 8.08 -17.98
N VAL A 141 -12.34 8.34 -16.70
CA VAL A 141 -11.43 8.98 -15.73
C VAL A 141 -11.12 8.07 -14.53
N GLY A 142 -9.86 8.16 -14.06
CA GLY A 142 -9.37 7.39 -12.92
C GLY A 142 -9.60 8.08 -11.58
N SER A 143 -10.45 9.11 -11.56
CA SER A 143 -10.58 10.02 -10.43
C SER A 143 -11.18 9.30 -9.22
N SER A 144 -10.65 9.62 -8.03
CA SER A 144 -11.15 9.12 -6.74
C SER A 144 -11.97 10.17 -5.98
N SER A 145 -12.21 11.35 -6.57
CA SER A 145 -12.95 12.44 -5.92
C SER A 145 -13.89 13.16 -6.89
N LEU A 146 -15.05 13.57 -6.38
CA LEU A 146 -15.99 14.42 -7.13
C LEU A 146 -15.36 15.74 -7.56
N TRP A 147 -14.49 16.31 -6.72
CA TRP A 147 -13.80 17.57 -7.04
C TRP A 147 -12.88 17.45 -8.26
N ASP A 148 -12.13 16.34 -8.38
CA ASP A 148 -11.29 16.11 -9.56
C ASP A 148 -12.15 15.83 -10.82
N ILE A 149 -13.34 15.24 -10.65
CA ILE A 149 -14.31 15.04 -11.74
C ILE A 149 -14.86 16.39 -12.22
N ASP A 150 -15.33 17.24 -11.31
CA ASP A 150 -15.88 18.56 -11.64
C ASP A 150 -14.84 19.41 -12.40
N LYS A 151 -13.58 19.40 -11.93
CA LYS A 151 -12.48 20.08 -12.62
C LYS A 151 -12.18 19.52 -14.00
N CYS A 152 -12.29 18.21 -14.16
CA CYS A 152 -12.08 17.56 -15.46
C CYS A 152 -13.11 18.05 -16.47
N ILE A 153 -14.38 18.05 -16.08
CA ILE A 153 -15.50 18.53 -16.90
C ILE A 153 -15.32 20.01 -17.24
N GLU A 154 -15.06 20.85 -16.23
CA GLU A 154 -14.88 22.30 -16.41
C GLU A 154 -13.72 22.62 -17.35
N TYR A 155 -12.59 21.93 -17.21
CA TYR A 155 -11.38 22.22 -18.00
C TYR A 155 -11.50 21.71 -19.45
N THR A 156 -11.98 20.49 -19.64
CA THR A 156 -12.00 19.81 -20.95
C THR A 156 -13.24 20.13 -21.77
N GLY A 157 -14.33 20.59 -21.13
CA GLY A 157 -15.62 20.86 -21.78
C GLY A 157 -16.41 19.61 -22.18
N VAL A 158 -16.01 18.42 -21.72
CA VAL A 158 -16.75 17.18 -21.94
C VAL A 158 -18.10 17.20 -21.23
N HIS A 159 -19.07 16.42 -21.70
CA HIS A 159 -20.44 16.44 -21.15
C HIS A 159 -20.60 15.53 -19.93
N GLY A 160 -19.65 14.64 -19.68
CA GLY A 160 -19.66 13.77 -18.54
C GLY A 160 -18.36 12.97 -18.40
N VAL A 161 -18.28 12.20 -17.33
CA VAL A 161 -17.20 11.25 -17.09
C VAL A 161 -17.74 9.86 -16.78
N ALA A 162 -17.05 8.83 -17.22
CA ALA A 162 -17.22 7.47 -16.75
C ALA A 162 -16.14 7.18 -15.71
N VAL A 163 -16.49 6.52 -14.61
CA VAL A 163 -15.55 6.12 -13.56
C VAL A 163 -15.58 4.61 -13.44
N SER A 164 -14.44 3.97 -13.66
CA SER A 164 -14.31 2.52 -13.63
C SER A 164 -13.45 2.05 -12.44
N GLU A 165 -12.17 2.39 -12.44
CA GLU A 165 -11.19 1.85 -11.48
C GLU A 165 -11.48 2.24 -10.03
N SER A 166 -11.87 3.49 -9.78
CA SER A 166 -12.13 3.97 -8.42
C SER A 166 -13.32 3.26 -7.75
N LEU A 167 -14.32 2.82 -8.53
CA LEU A 167 -15.49 2.12 -7.99
C LEU A 167 -15.13 0.76 -7.38
N LYS A 168 -14.04 0.12 -7.84
CA LYS A 168 -13.54 -1.13 -7.26
C LYS A 168 -13.14 -0.97 -5.79
N HIS A 169 -12.77 0.24 -5.38
CA HIS A 169 -12.30 0.53 -4.03
C HIS A 169 -13.24 1.40 -3.21
N ASN A 170 -14.07 2.19 -3.89
CA ASN A 170 -15.02 3.11 -3.29
C ASN A 170 -16.29 3.22 -4.17
N PRO A 171 -17.29 2.34 -4.00
CA PRO A 171 -18.55 2.43 -4.74
C PRO A 171 -19.36 3.66 -4.34
N ALA A 172 -19.04 4.28 -3.20
CA ALA A 172 -19.66 5.52 -2.73
C ALA A 172 -18.99 6.79 -3.30
N VAL A 173 -18.23 6.71 -4.40
CA VAL A 173 -17.52 7.88 -4.98
C VAL A 173 -18.49 9.01 -5.37
N PHE A 174 -19.69 8.65 -5.82
CA PHE A 174 -20.73 9.61 -6.20
C PHE A 174 -21.61 10.04 -5.02
N CYS A 175 -21.43 9.42 -3.85
CA CYS A 175 -22.03 9.93 -2.64
C CYS A 175 -21.26 11.20 -2.25
N LYS A 176 -21.98 12.31 -2.04
CA LYS A 176 -21.41 13.57 -1.50
C LYS A 176 -20.85 13.43 -0.06
N LYS A 177 -20.81 12.20 0.47
CA LYS A 177 -20.33 11.81 1.80
C LYS A 177 -19.52 10.53 1.67
N GLN A 178 -18.53 10.34 2.54
CA GLN A 178 -17.84 9.05 2.65
C GLN A 178 -18.48 8.22 3.77
N PRO A 179 -19.29 7.20 3.43
CA PRO A 179 -19.86 6.30 4.43
C PRO A 179 -18.76 5.43 5.09
N PRO A 180 -18.97 4.95 6.31
CA PRO A 180 -18.17 3.88 6.89
C PRO A 180 -18.10 2.67 5.96
N VAL A 181 -16.93 2.06 5.85
CA VAL A 181 -16.71 0.92 4.94
C VAL A 181 -17.61 -0.27 5.27
N VAL A 182 -17.93 -0.47 6.55
CA VAL A 182 -18.81 -1.57 7.00
C VAL A 182 -20.22 -1.38 6.48
N ASP A 183 -20.72 -0.13 6.45
CA ASP A 183 -22.06 0.18 5.95
C ASP A 183 -22.15 -0.09 4.44
N VAL A 184 -21.12 0.30 3.69
CA VAL A 184 -21.00 -0.01 2.25
C VAL A 184 -21.02 -1.51 2.00
N VAL A 185 -20.24 -2.26 2.80
CA VAL A 185 -20.15 -3.72 2.66
C VAL A 185 -21.47 -4.38 3.00
N ASN A 186 -22.13 -4.01 4.09
CA ASN A 186 -23.42 -4.57 4.47
C ASN A 186 -24.48 -4.32 3.39
N GLN A 187 -24.57 -3.09 2.88
CA GLN A 187 -25.50 -2.75 1.80
C GLN A 187 -25.21 -3.55 0.52
N TYR A 188 -23.93 -3.78 0.21
CA TYR A 188 -23.54 -4.64 -0.91
C TYR A 188 -23.95 -6.11 -0.70
N LEU A 189 -23.78 -6.66 0.50
CA LEU A 189 -24.20 -8.03 0.80
C LEU A 189 -25.73 -8.19 0.74
N GLU A 190 -26.49 -7.20 1.20
CA GLU A 190 -27.96 -7.17 1.03
C GLU A 190 -28.38 -7.17 -0.45
N LEU A 191 -27.59 -6.56 -1.34
CA LEU A 191 -27.81 -6.65 -2.79
C LEU A 191 -27.48 -8.05 -3.30
N CYS A 192 -26.38 -8.67 -2.85
CA CYS A 192 -26.02 -10.03 -3.25
C CYS A 192 -27.02 -11.11 -2.79
N GLU A 193 -27.79 -10.85 -1.74
CA GLU A 193 -28.90 -11.73 -1.33
C GLU A 193 -30.12 -11.58 -2.22
N ARG A 194 -30.44 -10.33 -2.60
CA ARG A 194 -31.56 -10.03 -3.48
C ARG A 194 -31.28 -10.38 -4.95
N HIS A 195 -30.01 -10.47 -5.33
CA HIS A 195 -29.56 -10.70 -6.69
C HIS A 195 -28.49 -11.80 -6.68
N PRO A 196 -28.78 -13.01 -7.21
CA PRO A 196 -27.83 -14.12 -7.23
C PRO A 196 -26.47 -13.69 -7.77
N THR A 197 -25.46 -13.72 -6.90
CA THR A 197 -24.10 -13.28 -7.21
C THR A 197 -23.14 -14.38 -6.81
N SER A 198 -22.19 -14.72 -7.70
CA SER A 198 -21.20 -15.75 -7.38
C SER A 198 -20.30 -15.32 -6.21
N ILE A 199 -19.95 -16.27 -5.35
CA ILE A 199 -19.03 -16.02 -4.22
C ILE A 199 -17.70 -15.42 -4.71
N ALA A 200 -17.19 -15.85 -5.86
CA ALA A 200 -15.97 -15.31 -6.46
C ALA A 200 -16.06 -13.79 -6.71
N ASN A 201 -17.18 -13.32 -7.27
CA ASN A 201 -17.39 -11.89 -7.53
C ASN A 201 -17.54 -11.10 -6.22
N ILE A 202 -18.26 -11.66 -5.24
CA ILE A 202 -18.41 -11.04 -3.91
C ILE A 202 -17.03 -10.88 -3.27
N LYS A 203 -16.20 -11.93 -3.25
CA LYS A 203 -14.83 -11.87 -2.73
C LYS A 203 -14.01 -10.77 -3.38
N GLN A 204 -14.02 -10.71 -4.72
CA GLN A 204 -13.27 -9.72 -5.48
C GLN A 204 -13.66 -8.29 -5.10
N HIS A 205 -14.96 -8.00 -4.98
CA HIS A 205 -15.44 -6.69 -4.56
C HIS A 205 -15.08 -6.36 -3.11
N LEU A 206 -15.21 -7.31 -2.19
CA LEU A 206 -14.87 -7.08 -0.77
C LEU A 206 -13.37 -6.87 -0.55
N ILE A 207 -12.50 -7.54 -1.31
CA ILE A 207 -11.06 -7.26 -1.31
C ILE A 207 -10.82 -5.78 -1.69
N GLY A 208 -11.55 -5.27 -2.67
CA GLY A 208 -11.51 -3.88 -3.10
C GLY A 208 -12.03 -2.91 -2.04
N PHE A 209 -13.20 -3.18 -1.45
CA PHE A 209 -13.88 -2.28 -0.51
C PHE A 209 -13.19 -2.26 0.86
N CYS A 210 -12.97 -3.43 1.47
CA CYS A 210 -12.56 -3.58 2.85
C CYS A 210 -11.26 -4.39 3.08
N GLY A 211 -10.63 -4.93 2.03
CA GLY A 211 -9.41 -5.74 2.15
C GLY A 211 -8.26 -5.04 2.90
N PHE A 212 -8.10 -3.72 2.74
CA PHE A 212 -7.13 -2.94 3.53
C PHE A 212 -7.42 -3.05 5.04
N TYR A 213 -8.67 -2.91 5.45
CA TYR A 213 -9.07 -2.91 6.84
C TYR A 213 -8.96 -4.31 7.43
N LEU A 214 -9.42 -5.33 6.72
CA LEU A 214 -9.29 -6.73 7.14
C LEU A 214 -7.83 -7.14 7.35
N SER A 215 -6.93 -6.76 6.43
CA SER A 215 -5.49 -7.00 6.58
C SER A 215 -4.90 -6.35 7.83
N ARG A 216 -5.57 -5.37 8.42
CA ARG A 216 -5.03 -4.64 9.56
C ARG A 216 -5.33 -5.32 10.88
N PHE A 217 -6.43 -6.06 10.99
CA PHE A 217 -6.86 -6.72 12.22
C PHE A 217 -6.41 -8.19 12.28
N HIS A 218 -5.22 -8.48 11.74
CA HIS A 218 -4.48 -9.73 11.49
C HIS A 218 -4.61 -10.96 12.42
N ASN A 219 -5.47 -10.98 13.42
CA ASN A 219 -5.59 -12.05 14.40
C ASN A 219 -6.48 -13.24 13.99
N ARG A 220 -6.95 -13.37 12.73
CA ARG A 220 -7.92 -14.44 12.41
C ARG A 220 -7.58 -15.27 11.18
N ARG A 221 -7.82 -16.58 11.35
CA ARG A 221 -7.53 -17.72 10.46
C ARG A 221 -8.38 -17.79 9.19
N ALA A 222 -9.22 -16.78 8.96
CA ALA A 222 -10.11 -16.71 7.81
C ALA A 222 -9.89 -15.37 7.09
N THR A 223 -9.45 -15.47 5.84
CA THR A 223 -9.35 -14.39 4.88
C THR A 223 -10.60 -14.36 4.01
N ILE A 224 -10.89 -13.24 3.34
CA ILE A 224 -11.94 -13.22 2.30
C ILE A 224 -11.69 -14.32 1.26
N GLU A 225 -10.42 -14.63 0.99
CA GLU A 225 -10.02 -15.62 -0.01
C GLU A 225 -10.46 -17.04 0.40
N GLU A 226 -10.47 -17.36 1.70
CA GLU A 226 -10.85 -18.66 2.26
C GLU A 226 -12.36 -18.85 2.45
N ALA A 227 -13.17 -17.78 2.45
CA ALA A 227 -14.61 -17.88 2.67
C ALA A 227 -15.32 -18.72 1.58
N GLU A 228 -16.05 -19.77 1.90
CA GLU A 228 -16.64 -20.64 0.87
C GLU A 228 -18.05 -20.19 0.46
N ASN A 229 -18.73 -19.49 1.37
CA ASN A 229 -20.12 -19.09 1.21
C ASN A 229 -20.39 -17.68 1.78
N LEU A 230 -21.63 -17.21 1.65
CA LEU A 230 -22.03 -15.88 2.09
C LEU A 230 -22.02 -15.73 3.62
N GLU A 231 -22.25 -16.82 4.36
CA GLU A 231 -22.25 -16.81 5.83
C GLU A 231 -20.84 -16.58 6.38
N ASP A 232 -19.84 -17.25 5.80
CA ASP A 232 -18.42 -17.01 6.13
C ASP A 232 -18.04 -15.54 5.93
N ILE A 233 -18.52 -14.95 4.83
CA ILE A 233 -18.32 -13.53 4.52
C ILE A 233 -18.99 -12.63 5.56
N ARG A 234 -20.24 -12.94 5.94
CA ARG A 234 -20.98 -12.18 6.97
C ARG A 234 -20.26 -12.24 8.32
N LEU A 235 -19.73 -13.39 8.71
CA LEU A 235 -18.93 -13.54 9.93
C LEU A 235 -17.68 -12.64 9.89
N LEU A 236 -16.92 -12.66 8.79
CA LEU A 236 -15.75 -11.79 8.62
C LEU A 236 -16.09 -10.29 8.72
N VAL A 237 -17.20 -9.88 8.10
CA VAL A 237 -17.65 -8.48 8.14
C VAL A 237 -18.15 -8.09 9.54
N GLY A 238 -18.84 -8.99 10.24
CA GLY A 238 -19.28 -8.78 11.62
C GLY A 238 -18.11 -8.61 12.58
N GLU A 239 -17.07 -9.41 12.43
CA GLU A 239 -15.82 -9.28 13.18
C GLU A 239 -15.11 -7.95 12.88
N LEU A 240 -15.02 -7.57 11.59
CA LEU A 240 -14.47 -6.28 11.20
C LEU A 240 -15.24 -5.13 11.83
N SER A 241 -16.58 -5.18 11.84
CA SER A 241 -17.43 -4.18 12.46
C SER A 241 -17.13 -4.04 13.95
N LYS A 242 -17.00 -5.17 14.66
CA LYS A 242 -16.64 -5.18 16.08
C LYS A 242 -15.28 -4.53 16.31
N GLU A 243 -14.24 -4.92 15.58
CA GLU A 243 -12.90 -4.33 15.70
C GLU A 243 -12.90 -2.83 15.39
N MET A 244 -13.64 -2.41 14.37
CA MET A 244 -13.75 -0.99 14.00
C MET A 244 -14.47 -0.16 15.06
N SER A 245 -15.45 -0.72 15.77
CA SER A 245 -16.16 -0.02 16.86
C SER A 245 -15.31 0.19 18.11
N LEU A 246 -14.27 -0.62 18.32
CA LEU A 246 -13.34 -0.47 19.44
C LEU A 246 -12.34 0.69 19.24
N LEU A 247 -12.26 1.26 18.03
CA LEU A 247 -11.33 2.33 17.71
C LEU A 247 -11.90 3.70 18.10
N SER A 248 -11.08 4.53 18.73
CA SER A 248 -11.41 5.95 18.90
C SER A 248 -11.49 6.68 17.56
N GLY A 249 -12.22 7.81 17.53
CA GLY A 249 -12.29 8.64 16.32
C GLY A 249 -10.92 9.13 15.80
N LYS A 250 -9.91 9.25 16.68
CA LYS A 250 -8.53 9.58 16.28
C LYS A 250 -7.83 8.40 15.60
N GLU A 251 -8.01 7.20 16.11
CA GLU A 251 -7.47 5.98 15.52
C GLU A 251 -8.11 5.68 14.16
N MET A 252 -9.44 5.85 14.06
CA MET A 252 -10.17 5.70 12.81
C MET A 252 -9.66 6.67 11.75
N LYS A 253 -9.55 7.97 12.08
CA LYS A 253 -8.96 8.98 11.18
C LYS A 253 -7.53 8.63 10.77
N SER A 254 -6.74 8.06 11.69
CA SER A 254 -5.38 7.60 11.38
C SER A 254 -5.36 6.43 10.41
N LEU A 255 -6.31 5.49 10.51
CA LEU A 255 -6.42 4.35 9.59
C LEU A 255 -6.85 4.80 8.19
N VAL A 256 -7.84 5.70 8.09
CA VAL A 256 -8.27 6.26 6.81
C VAL A 256 -7.11 6.98 6.11
N ARG A 257 -6.35 7.82 6.83
CA ARG A 257 -5.15 8.47 6.28
C ARG A 257 -4.09 7.47 5.85
N LEU A 258 -3.94 6.36 6.57
CA LEU A 258 -2.99 5.31 6.21
C LEU A 258 -3.42 4.57 4.94
N LYS A 259 -4.73 4.29 4.76
CA LYS A 259 -5.30 3.73 3.52
C LYS A 259 -4.97 4.64 2.34
N GLN A 260 -5.35 5.91 2.43
CA GLN A 260 -5.08 6.93 1.41
C GLN A 260 -3.59 7.05 1.07
N LYS A 261 -2.71 7.04 2.09
CA LYS A 261 -1.26 7.10 1.88
C LYS A 261 -0.72 5.85 1.17
N LYS A 262 -1.24 4.66 1.47
CA LYS A 262 -0.85 3.43 0.77
C LYS A 262 -1.33 3.42 -0.68
N GLU A 263 -2.56 3.88 -0.94
CA GLU A 263 -3.11 4.03 -2.29
C GLU A 263 -2.28 5.00 -3.11
N LEU A 264 -1.98 6.19 -2.57
CA LEU A 264 -1.11 7.17 -3.22
C LEU A 264 0.30 6.62 -3.47
N PHE A 265 0.85 5.84 -2.53
CA PHE A 265 2.15 5.20 -2.73
C PHE A 265 2.12 4.14 -3.83
N LYS A 266 1.03 3.38 -3.95
CA LYS A 266 0.82 2.40 -5.02
C LYS A 266 0.77 3.11 -6.38
N GLN A 267 -0.07 4.13 -6.51
CA GLN A 267 -0.19 4.98 -7.71
C GLN A 267 1.15 5.59 -8.12
N ASN A 268 1.88 6.21 -7.17
CA ASN A 268 3.19 6.80 -7.46
C ASN A 268 4.25 5.77 -7.87
N ARG A 269 4.15 4.54 -7.34
CA ARG A 269 5.08 3.45 -7.69
C ARG A 269 4.79 2.90 -9.08
N GLU A 270 3.51 2.85 -9.46
CA GLU A 270 3.04 2.49 -10.80
C GLU A 270 3.50 3.55 -11.81
N LYS A 271 3.22 4.84 -11.56
CA LYS A 271 3.72 5.97 -12.38
C LYS A 271 5.23 5.92 -12.59
N LYS A 272 6.02 5.69 -11.53
CA LYS A 272 7.49 5.54 -11.63
C LYS A 272 7.96 4.31 -12.38
N ARG A 273 7.15 3.25 -12.46
CA ARG A 273 7.46 2.07 -13.28
C ARG A 273 7.21 2.38 -14.74
N GLU A 274 6.10 3.04 -15.05
CA GLU A 274 5.77 3.51 -16.40
C GLU A 274 6.83 4.48 -16.93
N GLU A 275 7.17 5.52 -16.17
CA GLU A 275 8.20 6.49 -16.54
C GLU A 275 9.51 5.81 -16.91
N LYS A 276 9.90 4.76 -16.17
CA LYS A 276 11.11 3.97 -16.41
C LYS A 276 11.01 3.01 -17.59
N GLU A 277 9.80 2.60 -17.94
CA GLU A 277 9.56 1.71 -19.07
C GLU A 277 9.45 2.51 -20.36
N SER A 278 8.90 3.73 -20.33
CA SER A 278 8.94 4.66 -21.46
C SER A 278 10.35 5.20 -21.73
N THR A 279 11.18 5.43 -20.70
CA THR A 279 12.60 5.80 -20.92
C THR A 279 13.47 4.63 -21.39
N LYS A 280 13.06 3.37 -21.14
CA LYS A 280 13.82 2.20 -21.63
C LYS A 280 13.78 2.07 -23.16
N GLU A 281 12.81 2.68 -23.82
CA GLU A 281 12.77 2.79 -25.28
C GLU A 281 13.65 3.92 -25.82
N SER A 282 14.17 4.82 -24.97
CA SER A 282 14.93 6.00 -25.39
C SER A 282 16.39 6.07 -24.90
N GLU A 283 16.83 5.36 -23.87
CA GLU A 283 18.27 5.37 -23.48
C GLU A 283 18.77 4.03 -22.91
N ILE A 284 19.69 3.38 -23.63
CA ILE A 284 20.62 2.38 -23.06
C ILE A 284 21.96 3.08 -22.84
N VAL A 285 22.07 3.78 -21.72
CA VAL A 285 23.38 4.01 -21.08
C VAL A 285 23.24 3.56 -19.63
N LYS A 286 23.53 2.28 -19.38
CA LYS A 286 23.57 1.74 -18.02
C LYS A 286 24.93 2.05 -17.43
N ASP A 287 24.95 2.87 -16.39
CA ASP A 287 26.04 2.96 -15.43
C ASP A 287 26.34 1.55 -14.87
N GLU A 288 27.53 1.03 -15.18
CA GLU A 288 27.97 -0.33 -14.81
C GLU A 288 28.00 -0.56 -13.29
N ASN A 289 27.96 0.51 -12.47
CA ASN A 289 27.96 0.42 -11.01
C ASN A 289 26.56 0.47 -10.37
N HIS A 290 25.47 0.58 -11.14
CA HIS A 290 24.12 0.68 -10.56
C HIS A 290 23.55 -0.69 -10.14
N ILE A 291 23.61 -1.02 -8.85
CA ILE A 291 22.94 -2.20 -8.29
C ILE A 291 21.41 -1.97 -8.26
N PRO A 292 20.59 -2.79 -8.96
CA PRO A 292 19.15 -2.64 -8.95
C PRO A 292 18.57 -2.76 -7.53
N LYS A 293 17.60 -1.90 -7.19
CA LYS A 293 16.94 -1.90 -5.86
C LYS A 293 16.35 -3.26 -5.46
N ILE A 294 15.90 -4.06 -6.44
CA ILE A 294 15.38 -5.41 -6.23
C ILE A 294 16.50 -6.33 -5.73
N LEU A 295 17.67 -6.29 -6.37
CA LEU A 295 18.84 -7.06 -5.97
C LEU A 295 19.34 -6.63 -4.59
N LEU A 296 19.41 -5.31 -4.34
CA LEU A 296 19.78 -4.79 -3.02
C LEU A 296 18.84 -5.28 -1.90
N LYS A 297 17.53 -5.37 -2.18
CA LYS A 297 16.54 -5.91 -1.24
C LYS A 297 16.74 -7.41 -1.00
N LYS A 298 17.10 -8.17 -2.03
CA LYS A 298 17.41 -9.60 -1.93
C LYS A 298 18.67 -9.82 -1.06
N ILE A 299 19.76 -9.12 -1.37
CA ILE A 299 21.02 -9.17 -0.61
C ILE A 299 20.79 -8.85 0.87
N ARG A 300 20.02 -7.79 1.16
CA ARG A 300 19.69 -7.41 2.54
C ARG A 300 18.97 -8.52 3.32
N LYS A 301 18.02 -9.20 2.67
CA LYS A 301 17.30 -10.31 3.29
C LYS A 301 18.23 -11.51 3.54
N GLU A 302 19.04 -11.89 2.55
CA GLU A 302 20.00 -12.99 2.67
C GLU A 302 20.98 -12.77 3.82
N ARG A 303 21.46 -11.53 4.03
CA ARG A 303 22.33 -11.21 5.17
C ARG A 303 21.64 -11.44 6.52
N VAL A 304 20.39 -10.99 6.67
CA VAL A 304 19.64 -11.19 7.92
C VAL A 304 19.33 -12.67 8.13
N GLU A 305 18.96 -13.39 7.07
CA GLU A 305 18.72 -14.83 7.13
C GLU A 305 19.97 -15.60 7.56
N ASN A 306 21.13 -15.25 7.02
CA ASN A 306 22.41 -15.80 7.45
C ASN A 306 22.73 -15.49 8.91
N ALA A 307 22.47 -14.25 9.37
CA ALA A 307 22.66 -13.90 10.78
C ALA A 307 21.74 -14.72 11.71
N MET A 308 20.51 -15.02 11.28
CA MET A 308 19.58 -15.86 12.06
C MET A 308 19.98 -17.34 12.07
N LYS A 309 20.47 -17.88 10.95
CA LYS A 309 20.79 -19.32 10.81
C LYS A 309 22.19 -19.69 11.29
N ASN A 310 23.18 -18.82 11.09
CA ASN A 310 24.59 -19.13 11.29
C ASN A 310 25.16 -18.53 12.58
N GLY A 311 24.30 -18.31 13.58
CA GLY A 311 24.70 -17.82 14.91
C GLY A 311 25.29 -16.41 14.86
N GLY A 312 24.62 -15.47 14.19
CA GLY A 312 24.95 -14.05 14.27
C GLY A 312 24.81 -13.52 15.70
N GLN A 313 25.40 -12.35 15.97
CA GLN A 313 25.29 -11.74 17.30
C GLN A 313 23.82 -11.58 17.70
N ARG A 314 23.46 -12.04 18.91
CA ARG A 314 22.07 -12.04 19.39
C ARG A 314 21.75 -10.76 20.17
N VAL A 315 20.65 -10.11 19.82
CA VAL A 315 20.11 -8.94 20.53
C VAL A 315 18.60 -9.14 20.71
N ALA A 316 18.10 -8.99 21.94
CA ALA A 316 16.69 -9.14 22.25
C ALA A 316 16.07 -7.84 22.77
N ILE A 317 14.82 -7.59 22.39
CA ILE A 317 13.97 -6.56 22.99
C ILE A 317 13.03 -7.24 23.98
N ASP A 318 13.10 -6.82 25.24
CA ASP A 318 12.27 -7.34 26.34
C ASP A 318 10.99 -6.51 26.47
N PHE A 319 9.85 -7.06 26.06
CA PHE A 319 8.55 -6.41 26.16
C PHE A 319 7.83 -6.64 27.50
N THR A 320 8.37 -7.47 28.41
CA THR A 320 7.76 -7.75 29.74
C THR A 320 7.77 -6.56 30.71
N VAL A 321 8.38 -5.45 30.29
CA VAL A 321 8.43 -4.18 31.01
C VAL A 321 7.44 -3.15 30.45
N SER A 322 6.59 -3.52 29.49
CA SER A 322 5.78 -2.57 28.70
C SER A 322 4.41 -2.24 29.28
N ASP A 323 3.93 -2.98 30.27
CA ASP A 323 2.51 -2.96 30.68
C ASP A 323 2.05 -1.61 31.27
N ASP A 324 2.96 -0.93 31.97
CA ASP A 324 2.69 0.37 32.61
C ASP A 324 2.67 1.55 31.63
N MET A 325 3.03 1.35 30.34
CA MET A 325 3.14 2.45 29.38
C MET A 325 1.79 3.02 28.96
N CYS A 326 1.67 4.35 28.92
CA CYS A 326 0.51 5.01 28.35
C CYS A 326 0.47 4.85 26.81
N ASN A 327 -0.67 5.13 26.18
CA ASN A 327 -0.83 4.95 24.73
C ASN A 327 0.20 5.75 23.91
N LYS A 328 0.59 6.95 24.37
CA LYS A 328 1.62 7.78 23.72
C LYS A 328 3.00 7.12 23.74
N GLU A 329 3.35 6.46 24.84
CA GLU A 329 4.62 5.76 25.01
C GLU A 329 4.65 4.48 24.17
N VAL A 330 3.56 3.72 24.15
CA VAL A 330 3.44 2.54 23.28
C VAL A 330 3.56 2.91 21.80
N THR A 331 2.93 4.00 21.35
CA THR A 331 3.10 4.50 19.97
C THR A 331 4.56 4.84 19.67
N LYS A 332 5.31 5.40 20.63
CA LYS A 332 6.74 5.70 20.47
C LYS A 332 7.57 4.43 20.44
N LEU A 333 7.31 3.46 21.33
CA LEU A 333 8.02 2.19 21.35
C LEU A 333 7.84 1.45 20.03
N ALA A 334 6.60 1.33 19.54
CA ALA A 334 6.31 0.69 18.25
C ALA A 334 7.05 1.38 17.08
N ALA A 335 7.16 2.71 17.10
CA ALA A 335 7.95 3.45 16.11
C ALA A 335 9.45 3.12 16.20
N GLN A 336 10.00 3.00 17.42
CA GLN A 336 11.38 2.64 17.67
C GLN A 336 11.69 1.20 17.22
N VAL A 337 10.80 0.24 17.50
CA VAL A 337 10.92 -1.16 17.05
C VAL A 337 10.91 -1.25 15.52
N ARG A 338 10.04 -0.49 14.86
CA ARG A 338 10.01 -0.41 13.40
C ARG A 338 11.30 0.18 12.83
N GLN A 339 11.85 1.20 13.50
CA GLN A 339 13.10 1.84 13.08
C GLN A 339 14.29 0.88 13.21
N LEU A 340 14.46 0.24 14.36
CA LEU A 340 15.58 -0.69 14.61
C LEU A 340 15.52 -1.92 13.69
N TYR A 341 14.33 -2.43 13.38
CA TYR A 341 14.17 -3.50 12.40
C TYR A 341 14.65 -3.05 11.01
N GLY A 342 14.29 -1.82 10.63
CA GLY A 342 14.76 -1.20 9.40
C GLY A 342 16.28 -1.01 9.38
N SER A 343 16.90 -0.61 10.49
CA SER A 343 18.36 -0.52 10.63
C SER A 343 19.02 -1.88 10.45
N ASN A 344 18.52 -2.92 11.12
CA ASN A 344 19.04 -4.28 11.00
C ASN A 344 19.00 -4.77 9.55
N LEU A 345 17.86 -4.60 8.85
CA LEU A 345 17.73 -4.94 7.43
C LEU A 345 18.69 -4.20 6.50
N ARG A 346 19.20 -3.02 6.89
CA ARG A 346 20.13 -2.25 6.07
C ARG A 346 21.60 -2.50 6.42
N SER A 347 21.86 -3.16 7.56
CA SER A 347 23.21 -3.44 8.01
C SER A 347 23.99 -4.29 7.01
N VAL A 348 25.30 -4.07 6.95
CA VAL A 348 26.23 -4.99 6.28
C VAL A 348 26.48 -6.23 7.13
N LEU A 349 26.38 -6.10 8.46
CA LEU A 349 26.52 -7.17 9.43
C LEU A 349 25.33 -7.15 10.41
N PRO A 350 24.16 -7.68 10.00
CA PRO A 350 22.97 -7.69 10.84
C PRO A 350 23.11 -8.63 12.04
N VAL A 351 22.35 -8.32 13.09
CA VAL A 351 22.22 -9.16 14.29
C VAL A 351 21.02 -10.10 14.17
N HIS A 352 21.04 -11.21 14.91
CA HIS A 352 19.85 -12.01 15.16
C HIS A 352 18.97 -11.27 16.16
N LEU A 353 17.92 -10.62 15.65
CA LEU A 353 16.95 -9.87 16.46
C LEU A 353 15.91 -10.81 17.07
N HIS A 354 15.74 -10.72 18.39
CA HIS A 354 14.68 -11.38 19.14
C HIS A 354 13.69 -10.35 19.70
N LEU A 355 12.40 -10.62 19.58
CA LEU A 355 11.32 -9.87 20.22
C LEU A 355 10.68 -10.80 21.26
N THR A 356 10.98 -10.57 22.54
CA THR A 356 10.62 -11.48 23.65
C THR A 356 9.58 -10.84 24.56
N GLY A 357 8.69 -11.64 25.15
CA GLY A 357 7.60 -11.13 25.99
C GLY A 357 6.54 -10.35 25.21
N LEU A 358 6.45 -10.52 23.89
CA LEU A 358 5.53 -9.77 23.04
C LEU A 358 4.24 -10.56 22.84
N GLU A 359 3.26 -10.34 23.71
CA GLU A 359 1.94 -11.00 23.65
C GLU A 359 1.18 -10.69 22.35
N THR A 360 0.76 -11.73 21.62
CA THR A 360 -0.01 -11.59 20.38
C THR A 360 -1.35 -10.94 20.67
N GLY A 361 -1.67 -9.89 19.92
CA GLY A 361 -2.88 -9.11 20.16
C GLY A 361 -2.78 -8.18 21.36
N GLY A 362 -1.70 -8.15 22.13
CA GLY A 362 -1.46 -7.20 23.22
C GLY A 362 -1.31 -5.74 22.76
N LYS A 363 -1.24 -4.80 23.70
CA LYS A 363 -1.23 -3.35 23.41
C LYS A 363 -0.07 -2.92 22.50
N VAL A 364 1.14 -3.38 22.80
CA VAL A 364 2.34 -3.08 21.99
C VAL A 364 2.26 -3.78 20.63
N TYR A 365 1.80 -5.03 20.59
CA TYR A 365 1.61 -5.79 19.36
C TYR A 365 0.67 -5.06 18.40
N ARG A 366 -0.55 -4.70 18.86
CA ARG A 366 -1.55 -4.01 18.03
C ARG A 366 -1.04 -2.68 17.49
N GLU A 367 -0.23 -1.98 18.27
CA GLU A 367 0.38 -0.70 17.88
C GLU A 367 1.61 -0.85 16.97
N CYS A 368 2.31 -1.97 17.01
CA CYS A 368 3.31 -2.33 15.99
C CYS A 368 2.65 -2.65 14.64
N VAL A 369 1.59 -3.48 14.64
CA VAL A 369 0.80 -3.75 13.43
C VAL A 369 0.18 -2.45 12.92
N ARG A 370 -0.34 -1.61 13.84
CA ARG A 370 -0.35 -0.14 13.80
C ARG A 370 0.31 0.56 12.64
N GLN A 371 1.61 0.55 12.79
CA GLN A 371 2.58 1.33 12.07
C GLN A 371 3.21 0.50 10.95
N SER A 372 2.48 -0.51 10.45
CA SER A 372 2.86 -1.38 9.33
C SER A 372 4.01 -2.35 9.62
N LEU A 373 4.20 -2.75 10.88
CA LEU A 373 5.07 -3.89 11.20
C LEU A 373 4.25 -5.19 11.06
N HIS A 374 4.50 -5.94 9.99
CA HIS A 374 3.79 -7.19 9.71
C HIS A 374 4.60 -8.35 10.27
N PHE A 375 4.23 -8.81 11.47
CA PHE A 375 4.98 -9.82 12.22
C PHE A 375 5.13 -11.15 11.47
N SER A 376 4.14 -11.57 10.67
CA SER A 376 4.21 -12.78 9.83
C SER A 376 5.29 -12.75 8.74
N LYS A 377 5.83 -11.57 8.41
CA LYS A 377 6.87 -11.38 7.38
C LYS A 377 8.17 -10.82 7.95
N LEU A 378 8.28 -10.77 9.28
CA LEU A 378 9.42 -10.21 9.98
C LEU A 378 10.58 -11.22 9.98
N MET A 379 11.78 -10.78 9.58
CA MET A 379 12.99 -11.60 9.69
C MET A 379 13.61 -11.39 11.07
N ALA A 380 12.93 -11.91 12.09
CA ALA A 380 13.32 -11.87 13.49
C ALA A 380 12.66 -13.06 14.23
N SER A 381 13.18 -13.42 15.40
CA SER A 381 12.55 -14.42 16.26
C SER A 381 11.56 -13.76 17.20
N LEU A 382 10.28 -14.13 17.11
CA LEU A 382 9.22 -13.61 17.98
C LEU A 382 8.87 -14.68 19.02
N SER A 383 8.68 -14.25 20.26
CA SER A 383 8.17 -15.11 21.33
C SER A 383 7.37 -14.30 22.34
N GLU A 384 6.28 -14.89 22.82
CA GLU A 384 5.50 -14.38 23.96
C GLU A 384 6.19 -14.66 25.29
N GLU A 385 7.12 -15.61 25.31
CA GLU A 385 7.89 -15.94 26.51
C GLU A 385 8.94 -14.87 26.83
N SER A 386 9.22 -14.73 28.13
CA SER A 386 10.30 -13.89 28.64
C SER A 386 11.67 -14.37 28.14
N TYR A 387 12.60 -13.42 27.96
CA TYR A 387 14.00 -13.74 27.63
C TYR A 387 14.65 -14.71 28.64
N LEU A 388 14.18 -14.73 29.89
CA LEU A 388 14.67 -15.65 30.94
C LEU A 388 14.35 -17.11 30.65
N THR A 389 13.25 -17.38 29.95
CA THR A 389 12.84 -18.74 29.59
C THR A 389 13.57 -19.17 28.31
N LEU A 390 13.83 -18.22 27.42
CA LEU A 390 14.37 -18.48 26.09
C LEU A 390 15.89 -18.62 26.06
N PHE A 391 16.61 -18.05 27.02
CA PHE A 391 18.07 -18.02 27.05
C PHE A 391 18.59 -18.44 28.42
N ASN A 392 19.74 -19.12 28.43
CA ASN A 392 20.44 -19.44 29.67
C ASN A 392 20.89 -18.15 30.37
N ALA A 393 20.75 -18.10 31.70
CA ALA A 393 21.11 -16.91 32.48
C ALA A 393 22.56 -16.48 32.27
N ASP A 394 23.48 -17.44 32.14
CA ASP A 394 24.90 -17.17 31.89
C ASP A 394 25.14 -16.49 30.54
N ASP A 395 24.31 -16.75 29.53
CA ASP A 395 24.46 -16.16 28.20
C ASP A 395 23.88 -14.75 28.13
N VAL A 396 23.12 -14.32 29.13
CA VAL A 396 22.35 -13.06 29.09
C VAL A 396 23.15 -11.89 29.68
N VAL A 397 23.19 -10.79 28.93
CA VAL A 397 23.66 -9.48 29.41
C VAL A 397 22.54 -8.45 29.24
N TYR A 398 21.94 -8.02 30.35
CA TYR A 398 20.89 -7.01 30.33
C TYR A 398 21.48 -5.60 30.33
N LEU A 399 21.13 -4.81 29.31
CA LEU A 399 21.65 -3.46 29.15
C LEU A 399 20.82 -2.46 29.95
N THR A 400 21.46 -1.78 30.88
CA THR A 400 20.83 -0.75 31.71
C THR A 400 21.83 0.38 32.00
N PRO A 401 21.41 1.66 31.94
CA PRO A 401 22.30 2.78 32.27
C PRO A 401 22.79 2.75 33.71
N ASP A 402 22.07 2.06 34.60
CA ASP A 402 22.35 2.00 36.04
C ASP A 402 23.35 0.88 36.43
N SER A 403 23.85 0.12 35.45
CA SER A 403 24.81 -0.96 35.73
C SER A 403 26.17 -0.40 36.19
N PRO A 404 26.83 -1.03 37.18
CA PRO A 404 28.19 -0.67 37.56
C PRO A 404 29.23 -1.11 36.51
N ASN A 405 28.90 -2.09 35.66
CA ASN A 405 29.82 -2.67 34.69
C ASN A 405 29.70 -1.98 33.34
N GLU A 406 30.81 -1.59 32.73
CA GLU A 406 30.82 -1.06 31.36
C GLU A 406 30.97 -2.18 30.34
N LEU A 407 30.17 -2.12 29.28
CA LEU A 407 30.32 -3.02 28.15
C LEU A 407 31.57 -2.66 27.36
N ASP A 408 32.57 -3.54 27.35
CA ASP A 408 33.83 -3.31 26.64
C ASP A 408 33.78 -3.81 25.20
N LYS A 409 33.32 -5.04 24.96
CA LYS A 409 33.14 -5.61 23.62
C LYS A 409 31.93 -6.52 23.56
N LEU A 410 31.45 -6.77 22.35
CA LEU A 410 30.42 -7.78 22.14
C LEU A 410 31.04 -9.18 22.15
N ASN A 411 30.38 -10.09 22.85
CA ASN A 411 30.69 -11.51 22.84
C ASN A 411 29.59 -12.23 22.03
N LYS A 412 30.03 -12.98 21.02
CA LYS A 412 29.16 -13.74 20.10
C LYS A 412 28.28 -14.75 20.85
N ASP A 413 28.78 -15.32 21.94
CA ASP A 413 28.06 -16.32 22.73
C ASP A 413 27.02 -15.69 23.65
N LYS A 414 27.07 -14.37 23.87
CA LYS A 414 26.10 -13.66 24.72
C LYS A 414 24.89 -13.15 23.94
N VAL A 415 23.79 -12.96 24.66
CA VAL A 415 22.57 -12.29 24.20
C VAL A 415 22.44 -10.95 24.93
N TYR A 416 22.39 -9.86 24.17
CA TYR A 416 22.25 -8.52 24.73
C TYR A 416 20.77 -8.12 24.79
N ILE A 417 20.25 -7.88 25.99
CA ILE A 417 18.84 -7.55 26.20
C ILE A 417 18.68 -6.04 26.33
N ILE A 418 17.73 -5.47 25.58
CA ILE A 418 17.31 -4.07 25.68
C ILE A 418 15.87 -4.05 26.20
N GLY A 419 15.63 -3.35 27.31
CA GLY A 419 14.27 -3.15 27.81
C GLY A 419 13.41 -2.37 26.81
N GLY A 420 12.30 -2.95 26.39
CA GLY A 420 11.30 -2.33 25.51
C GLY A 420 10.43 -1.32 26.23
N LEU A 421 11.03 -0.28 26.82
CA LEU A 421 10.33 0.73 27.61
C LEU A 421 10.61 2.14 27.07
N VAL A 422 9.57 2.96 27.00
CA VAL A 422 9.69 4.40 26.75
C VAL A 422 9.17 5.13 27.98
N ASP A 423 10.08 5.63 28.81
CA ASP A 423 9.74 6.39 30.01
C ASP A 423 10.09 7.87 29.83
N HIS A 424 9.13 8.75 30.14
CA HIS A 424 9.34 10.20 30.20
C HIS A 424 9.80 10.68 31.58
N ALA A 425 9.59 9.89 32.63
CA ALA A 425 10.02 10.18 33.99
C ALA A 425 11.11 9.19 34.40
N LEU A 426 12.33 9.65 34.67
CA LEU A 426 13.44 8.78 35.07
C LEU A 426 13.12 8.00 36.36
N ARG A 427 12.56 6.80 36.23
CA ARG A 427 12.41 5.85 37.32
C ARG A 427 13.70 5.06 37.44
N LYS A 428 14.68 5.64 38.13
CA LYS A 428 15.97 5.01 38.43
C LYS A 428 15.79 3.59 38.97
N ASP A 429 16.69 2.69 38.60
CA ASP A 429 16.84 1.32 39.12
C ASP A 429 15.77 0.29 38.75
N LYS A 430 14.64 0.62 38.09
CA LYS A 430 13.59 -0.37 37.79
C LYS A 430 14.05 -1.58 36.97
N THR A 431 14.78 -1.35 35.88
CA THR A 431 15.30 -2.42 35.01
C THR A 431 16.48 -3.14 35.66
N ARG A 432 17.32 -2.43 36.41
CA ARG A 432 18.43 -3.03 37.15
C ARG A 432 17.94 -3.95 38.27
N SER A 433 17.03 -3.48 39.14
CA SER A 433 16.47 -4.31 40.21
C SER A 433 15.75 -5.55 39.67
N ARG A 434 15.11 -5.47 38.48
CA ARG A 434 14.56 -6.66 37.81
C ARG A 434 15.66 -7.61 37.34
N ALA A 435 16.73 -7.12 36.72
CA ALA A 435 17.83 -7.96 36.25
C ALA A 435 18.58 -8.63 37.41
N ASP A 436 18.89 -7.86 38.46
CA ASP A 436 19.57 -8.32 39.66
C ASP A 436 18.70 -9.36 40.40
N ALA A 437 17.39 -9.12 40.54
CA ALA A 437 16.44 -10.08 41.13
C ALA A 437 16.28 -11.37 40.31
N LYS A 438 16.64 -11.34 39.03
CA LYS A 438 16.56 -12.47 38.09
C LYS A 438 17.93 -13.14 37.87
N GLY A 439 18.98 -12.69 38.56
CA GLY A 439 20.31 -13.32 38.54
C GLY A 439 21.07 -13.23 37.21
N VAL A 440 20.73 -12.28 36.32
CA VAL A 440 21.42 -12.13 35.03
C VAL A 440 22.49 -11.04 35.08
N SER A 441 23.54 -11.19 34.28
CA SER A 441 24.60 -10.17 34.19
C SER A 441 24.05 -8.87 33.63
N THR A 442 24.55 -7.72 34.11
CA THR A 442 24.18 -6.39 33.61
C THR A 442 25.40 -5.63 33.10
N ALA A 443 25.17 -4.76 32.11
CA ALA A 443 26.18 -3.82 31.62
C ALA A 443 25.55 -2.49 31.18
N ARG A 444 26.32 -1.40 31.26
CA ARG A 444 25.99 -0.08 30.69
C ARG A 444 26.87 0.22 29.48
N LEU A 445 26.38 1.09 28.60
CA LEU A 445 27.20 1.59 27.49
C LEU A 445 28.26 2.58 28.03
N PRO A 446 29.51 2.54 27.54
CA PRO A 446 30.62 3.41 27.98
C PRO A 446 30.51 4.84 27.42
N ILE A 447 29.32 5.45 27.45
CA ILE A 447 29.06 6.76 26.84
C ILE A 447 29.98 7.83 27.44
N TYR A 448 30.07 7.92 28.77
CA TYR A 448 30.90 8.91 29.45
C TYR A 448 32.40 8.66 29.34
N LYS A 449 32.82 7.45 28.95
CA LYS A 449 34.21 7.13 28.65
C LYS A 449 34.64 7.88 27.37
N TYR A 450 33.81 7.80 26.32
CA TYR A 450 34.15 8.31 24.97
C TYR A 450 33.53 9.66 24.60
N MET A 451 32.46 10.09 25.26
CA MET A 451 31.73 11.31 24.93
C MET A 451 31.69 12.30 26.10
N GLU A 452 31.62 13.58 25.76
CA GLU A 452 31.46 14.70 26.69
C GLU A 452 30.37 15.66 26.23
N ARG A 453 29.99 16.60 27.10
CA ARG A 453 28.93 17.57 26.78
C ARG A 453 29.43 18.58 25.75
N THR A 454 28.61 18.83 24.72
CA THR A 454 28.89 19.91 23.78
C THR A 454 28.88 21.27 24.48
N ARG A 455 29.79 22.16 24.06
CA ARG A 455 29.88 23.55 24.54
C ARG A 455 29.14 24.53 23.63
N GLU A 456 28.45 24.04 22.60
CA GLU A 456 27.71 24.88 21.64
C GLU A 456 26.53 25.62 22.31
N PRO A 457 26.41 26.95 22.11
CA PRO A 457 25.29 27.73 22.61
C PRO A 457 23.95 27.22 22.04
N GLY A 458 22.98 26.94 22.92
CA GLY A 458 21.60 26.60 22.53
C GLY A 458 21.16 25.16 22.81
N ASN A 459 22.08 24.24 23.09
CA ASN A 459 21.74 22.86 23.43
C ASN A 459 21.45 22.72 24.93
N ARG A 460 20.18 22.60 25.30
CA ARG A 460 19.71 22.57 26.71
C ARG A 460 19.45 21.16 27.26
N SER A 461 19.64 20.12 26.45
CA SER A 461 19.32 18.73 26.81
C SER A 461 20.58 17.87 26.81
N PHE A 462 20.96 17.37 27.98
CA PHE A 462 22.06 16.42 28.17
C PHE A 462 21.52 15.14 28.80
N SER A 463 21.54 14.03 28.08
CA SER A 463 21.05 12.75 28.60
C SER A 463 21.83 11.58 28.04
N SER A 464 22.42 10.78 28.92
CA SER A 464 23.02 9.47 28.59
C SER A 464 21.98 8.36 28.44
N VAL A 465 20.71 8.63 28.76
CA VAL A 465 19.63 7.66 28.57
C VAL A 465 19.20 7.71 27.12
N LEU A 466 19.39 6.60 26.43
CA LEU A 466 19.11 6.46 25.00
C LEU A 466 17.79 5.72 24.78
N ALA A 467 17.15 6.02 23.66
CA ALA A 467 15.95 5.30 23.22
C ALA A 467 16.30 3.85 22.80
N VAL A 468 15.32 2.95 22.80
CA VAL A 468 15.51 1.52 22.47
C VAL A 468 16.22 1.35 21.12
N ASN A 469 15.77 2.10 20.10
CA ASN A 469 16.38 2.03 18.77
C ASN A 469 17.82 2.59 18.75
N GLN A 470 18.15 3.56 19.59
CA GLN A 470 19.49 4.15 19.65
C GLN A 470 20.49 3.18 20.29
N VAL A 471 20.08 2.52 21.39
CA VAL A 471 20.89 1.45 22.00
C VAL A 471 21.10 0.33 20.98
N PHE A 472 20.05 -0.08 20.27
CA PHE A 472 20.16 -1.09 19.22
C PHE A 472 21.11 -0.67 18.09
N ASP A 473 20.98 0.56 17.56
CA ASP A 473 21.84 1.08 16.49
C ASP A 473 23.32 1.17 16.95
N ILE A 474 23.59 1.44 18.24
CA ILE A 474 24.95 1.38 18.81
C ILE A 474 25.48 -0.05 18.81
N LEU A 475 24.72 -1.03 19.31
CA LEU A 475 25.16 -2.42 19.32
C LEU A 475 25.40 -2.94 17.90
N LEU A 476 24.52 -2.59 16.97
CA LEU A 476 24.63 -2.96 15.57
C LEU A 476 25.92 -2.39 14.94
N LYS A 477 26.23 -1.12 15.20
CA LYS A 477 27.44 -0.49 14.66
C LYS A 477 28.73 -0.98 15.35
N LEU A 478 28.66 -1.27 16.65
CA LEU A 478 29.76 -1.88 17.40
C LEU A 478 30.03 -3.32 16.92
N HIS A 479 28.98 -4.08 16.57
CA HIS A 479 29.13 -5.39 15.95
C HIS A 479 29.84 -5.29 14.60
N GLU A 480 29.53 -4.27 13.81
CA GLU A 480 30.11 -4.04 12.49
C GLU A 480 31.58 -3.58 12.54
N THR A 481 31.90 -2.65 13.45
CA THR A 481 33.19 -1.91 13.43
C THR A 481 34.15 -2.29 14.53
N HIS A 482 33.64 -2.89 15.61
CA HIS A 482 34.38 -3.14 16.85
C HIS A 482 35.02 -1.88 17.46
N ASP A 483 34.52 -0.69 17.10
CA ASP A 483 34.99 0.60 17.59
C ASP A 483 33.85 1.38 18.26
N TRP A 484 34.03 1.65 19.56
CA TRP A 484 33.10 2.45 20.34
C TRP A 484 33.00 3.90 19.87
N ARG A 485 34.08 4.50 19.39
CA ARG A 485 34.05 5.90 18.92
C ARG A 485 33.17 5.99 17.68
N CYS A 486 33.39 5.12 16.69
CA CYS A 486 32.54 5.01 15.50
C CYS A 486 31.07 4.69 15.83
N ALA A 487 30.82 3.73 16.73
CA ALA A 487 29.47 3.33 17.11
C ALA A 487 28.69 4.46 17.80
N LEU A 488 29.33 5.19 18.70
CA LEU A 488 28.69 6.29 19.44
C LEU A 488 28.47 7.52 18.55
N GLU A 489 29.45 7.89 17.72
CA GLU A 489 29.33 9.03 16.79
C GLU A 489 28.21 8.82 15.77
N THR A 490 28.09 7.61 15.23
CA THR A 490 27.08 7.30 14.21
C THR A 490 25.66 7.23 14.79
N SER A 491 25.52 6.70 16.01
CA SER A 491 24.22 6.27 16.53
C SER A 491 23.65 7.15 17.66
N VAL A 492 24.45 8.01 18.29
CA VAL A 492 23.99 9.00 19.28
C VAL A 492 23.59 10.31 18.59
N PRO A 493 22.31 10.74 18.61
CA PRO A 493 21.92 11.94 17.89
C PRO A 493 22.45 13.23 18.53
N SER A 494 22.82 14.22 17.70
CA SER A 494 23.35 15.53 18.14
C SER A 494 22.43 16.27 19.12
N ARG A 495 21.10 16.06 19.04
CA ARG A 495 20.12 16.60 19.99
C ARG A 495 20.29 16.11 21.46
N LYS A 496 21.14 15.11 21.70
CA LYS A 496 21.48 14.62 23.03
C LYS A 496 22.56 15.46 23.72
N GLY A 497 23.17 16.40 23.00
CA GLY A 497 24.17 17.33 23.55
C GLY A 497 25.49 16.66 23.91
N LEU A 498 25.79 15.51 23.32
CA LEU A 498 27.04 14.76 23.53
C LEU A 498 27.88 14.76 22.26
N VAL A 499 29.18 14.97 22.40
CA VAL A 499 30.20 14.93 21.34
C VAL A 499 31.34 14.00 21.76
N LEU A 500 32.08 13.44 20.80
CA LEU A 500 33.25 12.62 21.12
C LEU A 500 34.32 13.46 21.81
N LYS A 501 34.92 12.91 22.88
CA LYS A 501 36.12 13.49 23.49
C LYS A 501 37.27 13.45 22.49
N GLN A 502 38.12 14.47 22.46
CA GLN A 502 39.34 14.38 21.65
C GLN A 502 40.22 13.20 22.13
N PRO A 503 40.91 12.50 21.21
CA PRO A 503 41.71 11.32 21.52
C PRO A 503 42.78 11.57 22.59
#